data_AF-A0A8J7TW35-F1
#
_entry.id   AF-A0A8J7TW35-F1
#
_cell.length_a   1.000
_cell.length_b   1.000
_cell.length_c   1.000
_cell.angle_alpha   90.00
_cell.angle_beta   90.00
_cell.angle_gamma   90.00
#
_symmetry.space_group_name_H-M   'P 1'
#
loop_
_entity.id
_entity.type
_entity.pdbx_description
1 polymer ?
#
loop_
_entity_poly.entity_id
_entity_poly.type
_entity_poly.pdbx_seq_one_letter_code
_entity_poly.pdbx_strand_id
1 'polypeptide(L)' 'MRGSCGKCGQTFDGQMLCPQCGVQLLEEGEATVPPPTVGPDDAADGPPFLRRLALGAITLVGSFQGLKHLALAGLL' A
#
# COMPACT_ATOMS: atom_id res chain seq x y z
N MET A 1 1.88 0.73 -29.31
CA MET A 1 1.98 1.38 -27.99
C MET A 1 1.65 0.32 -26.96
N ARG A 2 2.65 -0.13 -26.18
CA ARG A 2 2.44 -1.05 -25.07
C ARG A 2 2.19 -0.24 -23.81
N GLY A 3 1.09 -0.54 -23.13
CA GLY A 3 0.68 0.12 -21.91
C GLY A 3 0.56 -0.88 -20.77
N SER A 4 1.03 -0.53 -19.58
CA SER A 4 0.90 -1.38 -18.39
C SER A 4 -0.14 -0.83 -17.41
N CYS A 5 -0.88 -1.72 -16.79
CA CYS A 5 -1.93 -1.38 -15.82
C CYS A 5 -1.35 -1.32 -14.41
N GLY A 6 -1.22 -0.13 -13.81
CA GLY A 6 -0.68 0.01 -12.45
C GLY A 6 -1.50 -0.65 -11.33
N LYS A 7 -2.75 -1.06 -11.62
CA LYS A 7 -3.65 -1.69 -10.64
C LYS A 7 -3.70 -3.22 -10.73
N CYS A 8 -3.55 -3.74 -11.94
CA CYS A 8 -3.69 -5.16 -12.24
C CYS A 8 -2.38 -5.83 -12.68
N GLY A 9 -1.34 -5.04 -12.95
CA GLY A 9 -0.01 -5.52 -13.32
C GLY A 9 0.08 -6.14 -14.72
N GLN A 10 -1.03 -6.19 -15.45
CA GLN A 10 -1.09 -6.74 -16.80
C GLN A 10 -0.63 -5.71 -17.83
N THR A 11 -0.01 -6.20 -18.90
CA THR A 11 0.39 -5.38 -20.05
C THR A 11 -0.60 -5.58 -21.18
N PHE A 12 -0.93 -4.48 -21.85
CA PHE A 12 -1.91 -4.44 -22.92
C PHE A 12 -1.34 -3.65 -24.10
N ASP A 13 -1.49 -4.22 -25.29
CA ASP A 13 -1.02 -3.63 -26.53
C ASP A 13 -2.14 -2.84 -27.22
N GLY A 14 -1.86 -1.59 -27.59
CA GLY A 14 -2.73 -0.78 -28.45
C GLY A 14 -3.98 -0.22 -27.79
N GLN A 15 -4.06 -0.22 -26.45
CA GLN A 15 -5.20 0.28 -25.70
C GLN A 15 -4.75 1.39 -24.74
N MET A 16 -5.58 2.42 -24.57
CA MET A 16 -5.31 3.53 -23.63
C MET A 16 -5.91 3.28 -22.25
N LEU A 17 -6.83 2.33 -22.10
CA LEU A 17 -7.48 1.96 -20.84
C LEU A 17 -7.42 0.45 -20.62
N CYS A 18 -7.24 0.04 -19.38
CA CYS A 18 -7.29 -1.36 -18.98
C CYS A 18 -8.73 -1.87 -19.06
N PRO A 19 -9.03 -2.93 -19.83
CA PRO A 19 -10.39 -3.46 -19.98
C PRO A 19 -10.95 -4.09 -18.69
N GLN A 20 -10.09 -4.47 -17.75
CA GLN A 20 -10.52 -5.06 -16.48
C GLN A 20 -10.79 -4.03 -15.38
N CYS A 21 -10.07 -2.91 -15.39
CA CYS A 21 -10.12 -1.93 -14.30
C CYS A 21 -10.67 -0.57 -14.73
N GLY A 22 -10.74 -0.28 -16.03
CA GLY A 22 -11.13 1.01 -16.59
C GLY A 22 -10.12 2.14 -16.34
N VAL A 23 -8.94 1.85 -15.80
CA VAL A 23 -7.88 2.86 -15.55
C VAL A 23 -6.99 3.04 -16.78
N GLN A 24 -6.44 4.24 -16.95
CA GLN A 24 -5.52 4.56 -18.05
C GLN A 24 -4.26 3.67 -17.96
N LEU A 25 -3.82 3.14 -19.10
CA LEU A 25 -2.59 2.36 -19.20
C LEU A 25 -1.39 3.30 -19.25
N LEU A 26 -0.33 2.97 -18.50
CA LEU A 26 0.92 3.72 -18.48
C LEU A 26 1.72 3.38 -19.75
N GLU A 27 1.89 4.34 -20.67
CA GLU A 27 2.65 4.14 -21.90
C GLU A 27 4.16 4.05 -21.64
N GLU A 28 4.79 3.01 -22.20
CA GLU A 28 6.25 2.87 -22.24
C GLU A 28 6.85 3.88 -23.25
N GLY A 29 6.89 5.18 -22.91
CA GLY A 29 7.44 6.19 -23.82
C GLY A 29 7.53 7.63 -23.29
N GLU A 30 6.75 7.99 -22.28
CA GLU A 30 6.87 9.32 -21.67
C GLU A 30 7.94 9.26 -20.58
N ALA A 31 9.02 10.03 -20.77
CA ALA A 31 10.10 10.25 -19.81
C ALA A 31 9.52 10.60 -18.42
N THR A 32 9.32 9.57 -17.60
CA THR A 32 8.66 9.71 -16.32
C THR A 32 9.73 9.95 -15.27
N VAL A 33 9.84 11.23 -14.91
CA VAL A 33 10.24 11.74 -13.59
C VAL A 33 10.10 10.63 -12.54
N PRO A 34 11.12 10.32 -11.72
CA PRO A 34 11.00 9.28 -10.71
C PRO A 34 9.68 9.48 -9.96
N PRO A 35 8.87 8.42 -9.77
CA PRO A 35 7.61 8.58 -9.05
C PRO A 35 7.94 9.28 -7.74
N PRO A 36 7.19 10.31 -7.30
CA PRO A 36 7.26 10.67 -5.91
C PRO A 36 6.93 9.38 -5.20
N THR A 37 7.92 8.82 -4.52
CA THR A 37 7.73 7.70 -3.63
C THR A 37 6.71 8.21 -2.63
N VAL A 38 5.42 7.92 -2.88
CA VAL A 38 4.40 7.97 -1.85
C VAL A 38 4.72 6.80 -0.94
N GLY A 39 5.85 6.90 -0.25
CA GLY A 39 5.98 6.30 1.05
C GLY A 39 4.90 6.95 1.92
N PRO A 40 4.35 6.23 2.90
CA PRO A 40 3.44 6.79 3.89
C PRO A 40 4.14 7.81 4.83
N ASP A 41 5.01 8.66 4.30
CA ASP A 41 5.95 9.51 5.04
C ASP A 41 5.92 10.99 4.65
N ASP A 42 5.23 11.40 3.59
CA ASP A 42 5.26 12.82 3.14
C ASP A 42 4.22 13.75 3.81
N ALA A 43 3.68 13.39 4.99
CA ALA A 43 2.73 14.26 5.70
C ALA A 43 2.94 14.35 7.22
N ALA A 44 4.02 13.79 7.77
CA ALA A 44 4.24 13.85 9.21
C ALA A 44 5.74 13.94 9.53
N ASP A 45 6.29 15.15 9.40
CA ASP A 45 7.47 15.61 10.15
C ASP A 45 7.16 15.66 11.68
N GLY A 46 6.65 14.57 12.21
CA GLY A 46 6.64 14.29 13.64
C GLY A 46 7.96 13.60 14.00
N PRO A 47 8.57 13.90 15.15
CA PRO A 47 9.86 13.33 15.52
C PRO A 47 9.83 11.80 15.37
N PRO A 48 10.83 11.18 14.72
CA PRO A 48 10.82 9.77 14.33
C PRO A 48 10.65 8.81 15.53
N PHE A 49 10.95 9.30 16.73
CA PHE A 49 10.70 8.60 17.99
C PHE A 49 9.21 8.38 18.28
N LEU A 50 8.36 9.39 18.08
CA LEU A 50 6.93 9.34 18.38
C LEU A 50 6.21 8.36 17.46
N ARG A 51 6.59 8.33 16.18
CA ARG A 51 6.07 7.39 15.18
C ARG A 51 6.44 5.94 15.53
N ARG A 52 7.69 5.68 15.91
CA ARG A 52 8.13 4.35 16.37
C ARG A 52 7.40 3.90 17.63
N LEU A 53 7.20 4.82 18.57
CA LEU A 53 6.49 4.56 19.82
C LEU A 53 5.00 4.27 19.58
N ALA A 54 4.35 5.03 18.69
CA ALA A 54 2.96 4.80 18.28
C ALA A 54 2.80 3.45 17.57
N LEU A 55 3.66 3.13 16.60
CA LEU A 55 3.64 1.84 15.91
C LEU A 55 3.89 0.68 16.89
N GLY A 56 4.83 0.84 17.83
CA GLY A 56 5.08 -0.13 18.88
C GLY A 56 3.86 -0.34 19.78
N ALA A 57 3.20 0.74 20.21
CA ALA A 57 2.01 0.68 21.05
C ALA A 57 0.84 -0.01 20.33
N ILE A 58 0.59 0.33 19.06
CA ILE A 58 -0.47 -0.32 18.26
C ILE A 58 -0.22 -1.82 18.14
N THR A 59 1.02 -2.20 17.83
CA THR A 59 1.41 -3.62 17.68
C THR A 59 1.27 -4.38 19.00
N LEU A 60 1.67 -3.77 20.12
CA LEU A 60 1.58 -4.38 21.44
C LEU A 60 0.12 -4.55 21.90
N VAL A 61 -0.72 -3.53 21.71
CA VAL A 61 -2.14 -3.60 22.05
C VAL A 61 -2.88 -4.62 21.18
N GLY A 62 -2.61 -4.63 19.87
CA GLY A 62 -3.21 -5.58 18.95
C GLY A 62 -2.86 -7.03 19.30
N SER A 63 -1.58 -7.31 19.57
CA SER A 63 -1.14 -8.65 19.96
C SER A 63 -1.71 -9.08 21.31
N PHE A 64 -1.77 -8.18 22.30
CA PHE A 64 -2.38 -8.47 23.60
C PHE A 64 -3.87 -8.80 23.49
N GLN A 65 -4.65 -7.99 22.77
CA GLN A 65 -6.07 -8.26 22.56
C GLN A 65 -6.28 -9.55 21.77
N GLY A 66 -5.49 -9.79 20.73
CA GLY A 66 -5.51 -11.04 19.96
C GLY A 66 -5.27 -12.27 20.84
N LEU A 67 -4.22 -12.26 21.66
CA LEU A 67 -3.95 -13.34 22.62
C LEU A 67 -5.10 -13.52 23.61
N LYS A 68 -5.65 -12.42 24.13
CA LYS A 68 -6.78 -12.48 25.07
C LYS A 68 -7.99 -13.17 24.44
N HIS A 69 -8.33 -12.84 23.20
CA HIS A 69 -9.42 -13.48 22.47
C HIS A 69 -9.14 -14.95 22.18
N LEU A 70 -7.91 -15.29 21.80
CA LEU A 70 -7.48 -16.68 21.60
C LEU A 70 -7.59 -17.51 22.89
N ALA A 71 -7.15 -16.95 24.02
CA ALA A 71 -7.24 -17.58 25.33
C ALA A 71 -8.70 -17.81 25.75
N LEU A 72 -9.56 -16.80 25.58
CA LEU A 72 -10.99 -16.94 25.88
C LEU A 72 -11.68 -17.96 24.96
N ALA A 73 -11.34 -17.97 23.67
CA ALA A 73 -11.88 -18.91 22.71
C ALA A 73 -11.45 -20.36 22.99
N GLY A 74 -10.23 -20.56 23.51
CA GLY A 74 -9.74 -21.89 23.91
C GLY A 74 -10.24 -22.37 25.27
N LEU A 75 -10.87 -21.49 26.06
CA LEU A 75 -11.41 -21.80 27.39
C LEU A 75 -12.92 -22.12 27.35
N LEU A 76 -13.59 -21.78 26.24
CA LEU A 76 -14.96 -22.18 25.88
C LEU A 76 -14.95 -23.52 25.12
#